data_AF-A0A951PKF7-F1
#
_entry.id   AF-A0A951PKF7-F1
#
_cell.length_a   1.000
_cell.length_b   1.000
_cell.length_c   1.000
_cell.angle_alpha   90.00
_cell.angle_beta   90.00
_cell.angle_gamma   90.00
#
_symmetry.space_group_name_H-M   'P 1'
#
loop_
_entity.id
_entity.type
_entity.pdbx_description
1 polymer ?
#
loop_
_entity_poly.entity_id
_entity_poly.type
_entity_poly.pdbx_seq_one_letter_code
_entity_poly.pdbx_strand_id
1 'polypeptide(L)'
;MAGNEKAICEFLFSNMGSISLRHIGQLVEIGIPLSNRPGYRSAQSLDDISEILTTDSRKKADVYLNSTGVSVKQAGGSFAFNRLQRANILEVYSTLGLTKPQSKITQIDREIKKFHEGLLPNRNLPWQEFLSEKDFKTLLNYLMMLGSPNIGKSIHPAEFILEAPAINISISEVFFYSFDEYFETYKENFQIAIRRQ
;
A
#
# COMPACT_ATOMS: atom_id res chain seq x y z
N MET A 1 -6.92 -6.89 -9.00
CA MET A 1 -7.96 -7.66 -8.30
C MET A 1 -8.23 -6.91 -7.02
N ALA A 2 -9.50 -6.65 -6.71
CA ALA A 2 -9.88 -6.34 -5.34
C ALA A 2 -9.37 -7.48 -4.47
N GLY A 3 -8.69 -7.17 -3.37
CA GLY A 3 -8.26 -8.17 -2.42
C GLY A 3 -9.43 -8.66 -1.57
N ASN A 4 -9.11 -9.11 -0.37
CA ASN A 4 -10.05 -9.52 0.67
C ASN A 4 -10.43 -8.36 1.60
N GLU A 5 -10.28 -7.10 1.17
CA GLU A 5 -10.42 -5.94 2.06
C GLU A 5 -11.81 -5.89 2.71
N LYS A 6 -12.87 -6.23 1.94
CA LYS A 6 -14.25 -6.30 2.45
C LYS A 6 -14.43 -7.36 3.52
N ALA A 7 -13.96 -8.58 3.28
CA ALA A 7 -14.06 -9.68 4.24
C ALA A 7 -13.32 -9.36 5.55
N ILE A 8 -12.16 -8.68 5.45
CA ILE A 8 -11.45 -8.17 6.63
C ILE A 8 -12.29 -7.14 7.37
N CYS A 9 -12.90 -6.18 6.66
CA CYS A 9 -13.73 -5.16 7.29
C CYS A 9 -15.00 -5.74 7.94
N GLU A 10 -15.63 -6.74 7.32
CA GLU A 10 -16.77 -7.47 7.89
C GLU A 10 -16.38 -8.20 9.18
N PHE A 11 -15.21 -8.84 9.19
CA PHE A 11 -14.65 -9.47 10.38
C PHE A 11 -14.41 -8.45 11.49
N LEU A 12 -13.76 -7.32 11.19
CA LEU A 12 -13.49 -6.25 12.15
C LEU A 12 -14.79 -5.66 12.70
N PHE A 13 -15.79 -5.42 11.86
CA PHE A 13 -17.08 -4.88 12.26
C PHE A 13 -17.81 -5.83 13.23
N SER A 14 -17.82 -7.12 12.90
CA SER A 14 -18.48 -8.15 13.71
C SER A 14 -17.83 -8.38 15.09
N ASN A 15 -16.57 -7.96 15.25
CA ASN A 15 -15.79 -8.11 16.48
C ASN A 15 -15.43 -6.76 17.12
N MET A 16 -16.10 -5.68 16.70
CA MET A 16 -15.91 -4.35 17.25
C MET A 16 -16.18 -4.35 18.76
N GLY A 17 -15.37 -3.62 19.53
CA GLY A 17 -15.36 -3.65 20.99
C GLY A 17 -14.65 -4.88 21.60
N SER A 18 -14.32 -5.91 20.82
CA SER A 18 -13.55 -7.08 21.32
C SER A 18 -12.13 -7.14 20.79
N ILE A 19 -11.84 -6.42 19.70
CA ILE A 19 -10.50 -6.33 19.10
C ILE A 19 -9.75 -5.12 19.65
N SER A 20 -8.51 -5.33 20.10
CA SER A 20 -7.56 -4.27 20.39
C SER A 20 -6.43 -4.29 19.36
N LEU A 21 -6.28 -3.21 18.63
CA LEU A 21 -5.26 -3.04 17.60
C LEU A 21 -4.06 -2.29 18.19
N ARG A 22 -2.86 -2.80 17.94
CA ARG A 22 -1.61 -2.40 18.61
C ARG A 22 -1.39 -0.88 18.73
N HIS A 23 -1.74 -0.10 17.70
CA HIS A 23 -1.44 1.34 17.62
C HIS A 23 -2.64 2.26 17.88
N ILE A 24 -3.87 1.74 17.81
CA ILE A 24 -5.10 2.55 17.93
C ILE A 24 -6.04 2.06 19.04
N GLY A 25 -5.61 1.06 19.82
CA GLY A 25 -6.34 0.52 20.95
C GLY A 25 -7.57 -0.28 20.54
N GLN A 26 -8.57 -0.31 21.42
CA GLN A 26 -9.82 -1.01 21.20
C GLN A 26 -10.54 -0.42 19.98
N LEU A 27 -10.91 -1.27 19.02
CA LEU A 27 -11.67 -0.86 17.85
C LEU A 27 -13.10 -0.51 18.25
N VAL A 28 -13.50 0.74 18.07
CA VAL A 28 -14.84 1.24 18.41
C VAL A 28 -15.57 1.85 17.21
N GLU A 29 -14.85 2.12 16.12
CA GLU A 29 -15.43 2.70 14.91
C GLU A 29 -14.74 2.19 13.65
N ILE A 30 -15.55 1.87 12.63
CA ILE A 30 -15.10 1.68 11.25
C ILE A 30 -15.73 2.75 10.37
N GLY A 31 -14.90 3.43 9.58
CA GLY A 31 -15.27 4.51 8.68
C GLY A 31 -15.00 4.18 7.22
N ILE A 32 -15.92 4.58 6.36
CA ILE A 32 -15.86 4.40 4.90
C ILE A 32 -15.42 5.74 4.29
N PRO A 33 -14.29 5.79 3.57
CA PRO A 33 -13.81 7.01 2.93
C PRO A 33 -14.86 7.63 2.00
N LEU A 34 -15.03 8.95 2.07
CA LEU A 34 -15.96 9.67 1.20
C LEU A 34 -15.41 9.76 -0.23
N SER A 35 -16.27 9.50 -1.22
CA SER A 35 -15.84 9.64 -2.62
C SER A 35 -15.50 11.09 -2.96
N ASN A 36 -14.33 11.32 -3.56
CA ASN A 36 -13.88 12.60 -4.12
C ASN A 36 -13.71 13.77 -3.13
N ARG A 37 -13.78 13.55 -1.81
CA ARG A 37 -13.59 14.59 -0.81
C ARG A 37 -12.97 14.04 0.47
N PRO A 38 -12.21 14.84 1.24
CA PRO A 38 -11.68 14.41 2.53
C PRO A 38 -12.77 13.96 3.50
N GLY A 39 -12.39 13.11 4.45
CA GLY A 39 -13.27 12.60 5.51
C GLY A 39 -13.86 11.21 5.23
N TYR A 40 -14.63 10.72 6.17
CA TYR A 40 -15.26 9.40 6.12
C TYR A 40 -16.66 9.46 6.73
N ARG A 41 -17.47 8.44 6.46
CA ARG A 41 -18.74 8.18 7.18
C ARG A 41 -18.59 6.91 8.02
N SER A 42 -19.10 6.92 9.24
CA SER A 42 -19.05 5.73 10.10
C SER A 42 -20.01 4.66 9.58
N ALA A 43 -19.56 3.42 9.46
CA ALA A 43 -20.41 2.28 9.14
C ALA A 43 -21.36 2.00 10.32
N GLN A 44 -22.66 1.87 10.04
CA GLN A 44 -23.68 1.55 11.04
C GLN A 44 -24.15 0.10 10.94
N SER A 45 -23.85 -0.56 9.83
CA SER A 45 -24.29 -1.92 9.51
C SER A 45 -23.24 -2.65 8.67
N LEU A 46 -23.40 -3.98 8.54
CA LEU A 46 -22.61 -4.77 7.59
C LEU A 46 -22.89 -4.38 6.13
N ASP A 47 -24.11 -3.91 5.82
CA ASP A 47 -24.44 -3.43 4.47
C ASP A 47 -23.60 -2.20 4.10
N ASP A 48 -23.29 -1.32 5.06
CA ASP A 48 -22.39 -0.20 4.83
C ASP A 48 -20.99 -0.68 4.41
N ILE A 49 -20.47 -1.74 5.03
CA ILE A 49 -19.14 -2.30 4.72
C ILE A 49 -19.08 -2.76 3.25
N SER A 50 -20.20 -3.23 2.69
CA SER A 50 -20.29 -3.63 1.29
C SER A 50 -20.04 -2.48 0.31
N GLU A 51 -20.22 -1.22 0.75
CA GLU A 51 -19.98 -0.02 -0.05
C GLU A 51 -18.50 0.40 -0.14
N ILE A 52 -17.61 -0.24 0.63
CA ILE A 52 -16.18 0.04 0.54
C ILE A 52 -15.69 -0.21 -0.89
N LEU A 53 -15.23 0.87 -1.53
CA LEU A 53 -14.63 0.82 -2.85
C LEU A 53 -13.23 0.23 -2.73
N THR A 54 -12.95 -0.90 -3.36
CA THR A 54 -11.62 -1.55 -3.32
C THR A 54 -10.75 -1.21 -4.54
N THR A 55 -11.28 -0.47 -5.50
CA THR A 55 -10.62 -0.19 -6.78
C THR A 55 -10.31 1.29 -7.02
N ASP A 56 -10.58 2.17 -6.05
CA ASP A 56 -10.24 3.59 -6.20
C ASP A 56 -8.75 3.82 -6.01
N SER A 57 -8.02 4.08 -7.10
CA SER A 57 -6.57 4.33 -7.06
C SER A 57 -6.19 5.68 -6.45
N ARG A 58 -7.16 6.55 -6.15
CA ARG A 58 -6.94 7.88 -5.56
C ARG A 58 -6.76 7.84 -4.05
N LYS A 59 -7.29 6.81 -3.39
CA LYS A 59 -7.12 6.62 -1.93
C LYS A 59 -5.91 5.74 -1.63
N LYS A 60 -5.47 5.84 -0.38
CA LYS A 60 -4.43 4.98 0.22
C LYS A 60 -4.96 4.28 1.46
N ALA A 61 -5.74 4.99 2.26
CA ALA A 61 -6.60 4.37 3.26
C ALA A 61 -7.75 3.64 2.57
N ASP A 62 -7.89 2.37 2.86
CA ASP A 62 -9.01 1.56 2.42
C ASP A 62 -10.25 1.78 3.29
N VAL A 63 -10.00 1.95 4.58
CA VAL A 63 -10.98 2.28 5.62
C VAL A 63 -10.36 3.23 6.64
N TYR A 64 -11.22 3.79 7.49
CA TYR A 64 -10.81 4.46 8.72
C TYR A 64 -11.13 3.56 9.91
N LEU A 65 -10.20 3.39 10.83
CA LEU A 65 -10.41 2.67 12.10
C LEU A 65 -10.12 3.65 13.24
N ASN A 66 -11.12 3.93 14.09
CA ASN A 66 -11.02 4.96 15.14
C ASN A 66 -10.50 6.31 14.60
N SER A 67 -11.13 6.82 13.53
CA SER A 67 -10.70 8.03 12.80
C SER A 67 -9.33 7.99 12.10
N THR A 68 -8.61 6.88 12.14
CA THR A 68 -7.28 6.75 11.53
C THR A 68 -7.34 6.04 10.18
N GLY A 69 -6.68 6.58 9.16
CA GLY A 69 -6.64 5.98 7.82
C GLY A 69 -5.81 4.68 7.80
N VAL A 70 -6.37 3.59 7.27
CA VAL A 70 -5.73 2.27 7.26
C VAL A 70 -5.75 1.68 5.85
N SER A 71 -4.59 1.28 5.34
CA SER A 71 -4.51 0.46 4.13
C SER A 71 -4.62 -1.02 4.50
N VAL A 72 -5.52 -1.74 3.84
CA VAL A 72 -5.77 -3.16 4.12
C VAL A 72 -5.01 -4.01 3.12
N LYS A 73 -4.29 -5.03 3.62
CA LYS A 73 -3.45 -5.95 2.83
C LYS A 73 -3.83 -7.40 3.12
N GLN A 74 -3.74 -8.21 2.09
CA GLN A 74 -3.88 -9.66 2.21
C GLN A 74 -2.51 -10.28 2.50
N ALA A 75 -2.43 -11.11 3.55
CA ALA A 75 -1.24 -11.90 3.83
C ALA A 75 -0.93 -12.89 2.69
N GLY A 76 0.35 -13.14 2.44
CA GLY A 76 0.86 -14.14 1.47
C GLY A 76 0.71 -13.82 -0.03
N GLY A 77 -0.16 -12.88 -0.42
CA GLY A 77 -0.35 -12.45 -1.82
C GLY A 77 0.69 -11.43 -2.32
N SER A 78 0.43 -10.75 -3.46
CA SER A 78 1.21 -9.56 -3.89
C SER A 78 0.98 -8.39 -2.93
N PHE A 79 1.58 -8.47 -1.74
CA PHE A 79 1.28 -7.64 -0.57
C PHE A 79 1.67 -6.15 -0.74
N ALA A 80 2.56 -5.82 -1.67
CA ALA A 80 2.93 -4.44 -1.97
C ALA A 80 3.02 -4.15 -3.48
N PHE A 81 2.00 -4.52 -4.24
CA PHE A 81 1.94 -4.15 -5.64
C PHE A 81 1.66 -2.65 -5.81
N ASN A 82 2.72 -1.89 -6.06
CA ASN A 82 2.65 -0.46 -6.35
C ASN A 82 3.14 -0.19 -7.77
N ARG A 83 2.41 0.66 -8.51
CA ARG A 83 2.75 1.01 -9.89
C ARG A 83 3.43 2.36 -9.95
N LEU A 84 4.64 2.38 -10.51
CA LEU A 84 5.36 3.58 -10.89
C LEU A 84 5.65 3.52 -12.39
N GLN A 85 5.12 4.47 -13.15
CA GLN A 85 5.34 4.53 -14.59
C GLN A 85 6.55 5.38 -14.91
N ARG A 86 7.30 5.00 -15.94
CA ARG A 86 8.49 5.73 -16.39
C ARG A 86 8.23 7.23 -16.60
N ALA A 87 7.06 7.58 -17.15
CA ALA A 87 6.64 8.96 -17.39
C ALA A 87 6.59 9.83 -16.12
N ASN A 88 6.35 9.22 -14.96
CA ASN A 88 6.18 9.93 -13.69
C ASN A 88 7.41 9.80 -12.76
N ILE A 89 8.41 8.98 -13.09
CA ILE A 89 9.55 8.73 -12.19
C ILE A 89 10.30 10.03 -11.86
N LEU A 90 10.60 10.86 -12.86
CA LEU A 90 11.35 12.10 -12.64
C LEU A 90 10.62 13.04 -11.67
N GLU A 91 9.33 13.24 -11.90
CA GLU A 91 8.50 14.12 -11.08
C GLU A 91 8.43 13.59 -9.64
N VAL A 92 8.04 12.32 -9.47
CA VAL A 92 7.95 11.68 -8.15
C VAL A 92 9.28 11.75 -7.41
N TYR A 93 10.39 11.42 -8.07
CA TYR A 93 11.70 11.43 -7.43
C TYR A 93 12.12 12.85 -7.01
N SER A 94 11.81 13.85 -7.84
CA SER A 94 12.07 15.26 -7.52
C SER A 94 11.22 15.73 -6.35
N THR A 95 9.92 15.43 -6.33
CA THR A 95 9.00 15.76 -5.23
C THR A 95 9.42 15.12 -3.90
N LEU A 96 9.95 13.90 -3.95
CA LEU A 96 10.44 13.18 -2.78
C LEU A 96 11.87 13.56 -2.38
N GLY A 97 12.54 14.43 -3.14
CA GLY A 97 13.92 14.84 -2.87
C GLY A 97 14.94 13.71 -3.04
N LEU A 98 14.63 12.70 -3.88
CA LEU A 98 15.55 11.60 -4.15
C LEU A 98 16.76 12.10 -4.93
N THR A 99 17.96 11.71 -4.48
CA THR A 99 19.20 12.18 -5.11
C THR A 99 19.36 11.61 -6.53
N LYS A 100 19.89 12.45 -7.43
CA LYS A 100 20.28 12.10 -8.82
C LYS A 100 19.19 11.31 -9.59
N PRO A 101 17.98 11.86 -9.75
CA PRO A 101 16.87 11.12 -10.37
C PRO A 101 17.17 10.65 -11.80
N GLN A 102 17.89 11.47 -12.58
CA GLN A 102 18.23 11.15 -13.97
C GLN A 102 19.16 9.93 -14.10
N SER A 103 20.15 9.78 -13.20
CA SER A 103 21.06 8.63 -13.25
C SER A 103 20.34 7.34 -12.86
N LYS A 104 19.44 7.41 -11.88
CA LYS A 104 18.61 6.26 -11.46
C LYS A 104 17.71 5.78 -12.60
N ILE A 105 17.09 6.69 -13.34
CA ILE A 105 16.29 6.33 -14.53
C ILE A 105 17.15 5.69 -15.60
N THR A 106 18.34 6.25 -15.87
CA THR A 106 19.27 5.68 -16.86
C THR A 106 19.67 4.25 -16.49
N GLN A 107 19.84 3.98 -15.20
CA GLN A 107 20.11 2.63 -14.69
C GLN A 107 18.91 1.70 -14.89
N ILE A 108 17.71 2.14 -14.52
CA ILE A 108 16.47 1.38 -14.74
C ILE A 108 16.28 1.06 -16.23
N ASP A 109 16.46 2.04 -17.11
CA ASP A 109 16.35 1.86 -18.56
C ASP A 109 17.34 0.81 -19.10
N ARG A 110 18.55 0.76 -18.53
CA ARG A 110 19.55 -0.25 -18.89
C ARG A 110 19.13 -1.66 -18.47
N GLU A 111 18.61 -1.83 -17.26
CA GLU A 111 18.13 -3.15 -16.80
C GLU A 111 16.88 -3.60 -17.58
N ILE A 112 15.99 -2.67 -17.92
CA ILE A 112 14.86 -2.92 -18.82
C ILE A 112 15.36 -3.43 -20.17
N LYS A 113 16.37 -2.76 -20.76
CA LYS A 113 16.96 -3.18 -22.02
C LYS A 113 17.57 -4.58 -21.93
N LYS A 114 18.37 -4.86 -20.90
CA LYS A 114 18.97 -6.19 -20.67
C LYS A 114 17.90 -7.29 -20.55
N PHE A 115 16.81 -7.03 -19.84
CA PHE A 115 15.70 -7.98 -19.73
C PHE A 115 15.09 -8.28 -21.11
N HIS A 116 14.88 -7.25 -21.93
CA HIS A 116 14.36 -7.41 -23.29
C HIS A 116 15.33 -8.08 -24.27
N GLU A 117 16.64 -7.98 -24.03
CA GLU A 117 17.68 -8.69 -24.77
C GLU A 117 17.88 -10.15 -24.31
N GLY A 118 17.11 -10.61 -23.32
CA GLY A 118 17.25 -11.96 -22.76
C GLY A 118 18.47 -12.15 -21.86
N LEU A 119 19.12 -11.05 -21.46
CA LEU A 119 20.30 -11.06 -20.60
C LEU A 119 19.97 -11.17 -19.11
N LEU A 120 18.69 -11.03 -18.74
CA LEU A 120 18.21 -11.23 -17.38
C LEU A 120 17.22 -12.41 -17.33
N PRO A 121 17.39 -13.35 -16.38
CA PRO A 121 16.56 -14.54 -16.29
C PRO A 121 15.17 -14.27 -15.73
N ASN A 122 14.99 -13.15 -15.01
CA ASN A 122 13.72 -12.78 -14.37
C ASN A 122 13.47 -11.27 -14.51
N ARG A 123 12.19 -10.90 -14.53
CA ARG A 123 11.73 -9.50 -14.52
C ARG A 123 11.72 -8.87 -13.14
N ASN A 124 11.67 -9.69 -12.08
CA ASN A 124 11.68 -9.21 -10.71
C ASN A 124 13.12 -9.13 -10.23
N LEU A 125 13.55 -7.93 -9.87
CA LEU A 125 14.90 -7.65 -9.43
C LEU A 125 14.88 -7.09 -8.00
N PRO A 126 15.90 -7.38 -7.18
CA PRO A 126 16.06 -6.77 -5.87
C PRO A 126 16.06 -5.23 -5.98
N TRP A 127 15.34 -4.54 -5.10
CA TRP A 127 15.26 -3.08 -5.13
C TRP A 127 16.62 -2.42 -4.83
N GLN A 128 17.49 -3.11 -4.08
CA GLN A 128 18.83 -2.72 -3.69
C GLN A 128 19.73 -2.47 -4.91
N GLU A 129 19.42 -3.08 -6.06
CA GLU A 129 20.14 -2.84 -7.30
C GLU A 129 19.92 -1.41 -7.82
N PHE A 130 18.81 -0.75 -7.47
CA PHE A 130 18.38 0.53 -8.06
C PHE A 130 18.44 1.71 -7.10
N LEU A 131 18.23 1.46 -5.81
CA LEU A 131 17.98 2.50 -4.81
C LEU A 131 18.69 2.16 -3.50
N SER A 132 19.15 3.21 -2.80
CA SER A 132 19.53 3.08 -1.40
C SER A 132 18.31 2.72 -0.56
N GLU A 133 18.52 2.10 0.60
CA GLU A 133 17.40 1.76 1.51
C GLU A 133 16.57 3.00 1.86
N LYS A 134 17.24 4.12 2.17
CA LYS A 134 16.58 5.39 2.45
C LYS A 134 15.69 5.85 1.30
N ASP A 135 16.21 5.84 0.07
CA ASP A 135 15.46 6.28 -1.11
C ASP A 135 14.30 5.34 -1.42
N PHE A 136 14.53 4.02 -1.32
CA PHE A 136 13.51 3.02 -1.55
C PHE A 136 12.39 3.08 -0.51
N LYS A 137 12.75 3.17 0.78
CA LYS A 137 11.81 3.34 1.89
C LYS A 137 10.96 4.59 1.71
N THR A 138 11.57 5.71 1.32
CA THR A 138 10.86 6.98 1.04
C THR A 138 9.87 6.82 -0.13
N LEU A 139 10.32 6.22 -1.24
CA LEU A 139 9.47 5.97 -2.40
C LEU A 139 8.31 5.04 -2.06
N LEU A 140 8.59 3.93 -1.38
CA LEU A 140 7.60 2.93 -1.04
C LEU A 140 6.55 3.50 -0.07
N ASN A 141 6.96 4.28 0.93
CA ASN A 141 6.04 4.98 1.83
C ASN A 141 5.09 5.88 1.04
N TYR A 142 5.62 6.67 0.12
CA TYR A 142 4.80 7.53 -0.73
C TYR A 142 3.77 6.70 -1.51
N LEU A 143 4.22 5.64 -2.18
CA LEU A 143 3.37 4.81 -3.03
C LEU A 143 2.29 4.05 -2.24
N MET A 144 2.63 3.55 -1.05
CA MET A 144 1.72 2.76 -0.22
C MET A 144 0.77 3.62 0.60
N MET A 145 1.26 4.72 1.17
CA MET A 145 0.59 5.43 2.25
C MET A 145 0.10 6.82 1.86
N LEU A 146 0.85 7.54 1.03
CA LEU A 146 0.66 8.99 0.89
C LEU A 146 0.03 9.43 -0.42
N GLY A 147 0.29 8.73 -1.53
CA GLY A 147 -0.12 9.22 -2.84
C GLY A 147 0.11 8.25 -3.99
N SER A 148 -0.21 8.70 -5.19
CA SER A 148 0.03 7.95 -6.41
C SER A 148 0.79 8.82 -7.42
N PRO A 149 1.70 8.23 -8.22
CA PRO A 149 2.46 8.98 -9.23
C PRO A 149 1.61 9.74 -10.25
N ASN A 150 0.38 9.28 -10.50
CA ASN A 150 -0.48 9.84 -11.54
C ASN A 150 -1.40 10.96 -11.04
N ILE A 151 -1.59 11.07 -9.73
CA ILE A 151 -2.63 11.92 -9.11
C ILE A 151 -2.00 12.87 -8.08
N GLY A 152 -0.84 12.52 -7.53
CA GLY A 152 -0.21 13.25 -6.44
C GLY A 152 -0.65 12.71 -5.09
N LYS A 153 -0.70 13.60 -4.09
CA LYS A 153 -1.08 13.23 -2.72
C LYS A 153 -2.53 12.75 -2.66
N SER A 154 -2.75 11.68 -1.91
CA SER A 154 -4.07 11.14 -1.61
C SER A 154 -4.84 12.09 -0.69
N ILE A 155 -6.13 12.28 -0.95
CA ILE A 155 -7.05 12.94 -0.01
C ILE A 155 -7.44 12.03 1.18
N HIS A 156 -7.13 10.74 1.06
CA HIS A 156 -7.27 9.72 2.11
C HIS A 156 -5.91 9.00 2.27
N PRO A 157 -4.90 9.64 2.87
CA PRO A 157 -3.65 8.95 3.18
C PRO A 157 -3.90 7.84 4.21
N ALA A 158 -3.10 6.79 4.16
CA ALA A 158 -3.05 5.78 5.22
C ALA A 158 -1.95 6.15 6.22
N GLU A 159 -2.20 5.85 7.48
CA GLU A 159 -1.25 5.98 8.59
C GLU A 159 -0.74 4.61 9.03
N PHE A 160 -1.61 3.60 8.97
CA PHE A 160 -1.28 2.22 9.31
C PHE A 160 -1.63 1.24 8.19
N ILE A 161 -1.02 0.07 8.28
CA ILE A 161 -1.27 -1.07 7.41
C ILE A 161 -1.87 -2.17 8.27
N LEU A 162 -3.04 -2.67 7.86
CA LEU A 162 -3.66 -3.85 8.45
C LEU A 162 -3.48 -5.01 7.51
N GLU A 163 -2.91 -6.10 7.98
CA GLU A 163 -2.69 -7.32 7.20
C GLU A 163 -3.42 -8.50 7.82
N ALA A 164 -4.11 -9.28 6.99
CA ALA A 164 -4.86 -10.46 7.42
C ALA A 164 -4.98 -11.51 6.31
N PRO A 165 -5.23 -12.80 6.64
CA PRO A 165 -5.38 -13.86 5.64
C PRO A 165 -6.64 -13.67 4.78
N ALA A 166 -6.62 -14.26 3.58
CA ALA A 166 -7.72 -14.18 2.61
C ALA A 166 -9.04 -14.77 3.12
N ILE A 167 -8.94 -15.84 3.91
CA ILE A 167 -10.04 -16.65 4.43
C ILE A 167 -9.74 -17.06 5.87
N ASN A 168 -10.75 -17.52 6.60
CA ASN A 168 -10.63 -17.98 7.99
C ASN A 168 -9.97 -16.95 8.92
N ILE A 169 -10.35 -15.67 8.74
CA ILE A 169 -9.75 -14.55 9.48
C ILE A 169 -9.95 -14.77 10.97
N SER A 170 -8.85 -14.75 11.70
CA SER A 170 -8.81 -14.87 13.15
C SER A 170 -8.09 -13.65 13.74
N ILE A 171 -8.43 -13.27 14.98
CA ILE A 171 -7.80 -12.11 15.66
C ILE A 171 -6.27 -12.28 15.75
N SER A 172 -5.80 -13.51 15.98
CA SER A 172 -4.37 -13.85 16.06
C SER A 172 -3.61 -13.67 14.75
N GLU A 173 -4.31 -13.57 13.62
CA GLU A 173 -3.72 -13.41 12.29
C GLU A 173 -4.04 -12.03 11.68
N VAL A 174 -4.59 -11.12 12.48
CA VAL A 174 -4.74 -9.71 12.12
C VAL A 174 -3.55 -8.95 12.70
N PHE A 175 -2.68 -8.49 11.81
CA PHE A 175 -1.52 -7.70 12.18
C PHE A 175 -1.73 -6.22 11.81
N PHE A 176 -1.30 -5.33 12.70
CA PHE A 176 -1.47 -3.88 12.54
C PHE A 176 -0.12 -3.19 12.68
N TYR A 177 0.36 -2.59 11.59
CA TYR A 177 1.71 -2.08 11.44
C TYR A 177 1.72 -0.59 11.18
N SER A 178 2.71 0.12 11.73
CA SER A 178 3.18 1.36 11.10
C SER A 178 3.88 1.04 9.78
N PHE A 179 4.07 2.04 8.91
CA PHE A 179 4.84 1.84 7.68
C PHE A 179 6.27 1.32 7.98
N ASP A 180 6.93 1.85 9.01
CA ASP A 180 8.28 1.44 9.37
C ASP A 180 8.34 -0.04 9.79
N GLU A 181 7.40 -0.48 10.62
CA GLU A 181 7.33 -1.88 11.04
C GLU A 181 7.05 -2.81 9.85
N TYR A 182 6.14 -2.41 8.96
CA TYR A 182 5.84 -3.16 7.75
C TYR A 182 7.06 -3.24 6.84
N PHE A 183 7.78 -2.14 6.68
CA PHE A 183 9.00 -2.09 5.88
C PHE A 183 10.06 -3.03 6.45
N GLU A 184 10.38 -2.94 7.74
CA GLU A 184 11.42 -3.80 8.35
C GLU A 184 11.05 -5.29 8.29
N THR A 185 9.75 -5.61 8.43
CA THR A 185 9.27 -7.00 8.35
C THR A 185 9.45 -7.59 6.95
N TYR A 186 9.26 -6.79 5.90
CA TYR A 186 9.15 -7.27 4.53
C TYR A 186 10.24 -6.80 3.57
N LYS A 187 11.23 -6.01 4.02
CA LYS A 187 12.19 -5.35 3.12
C LYS A 187 12.98 -6.29 2.22
N GLU A 188 13.29 -7.50 2.69
CA GLU A 188 14.01 -8.52 1.91
C GLU A 188 13.13 -9.17 0.83
N ASN A 189 11.81 -9.07 0.96
CA ASN A 189 10.84 -9.66 0.04
C ASN A 189 10.37 -8.67 -1.04
N PHE A 190 10.61 -7.37 -0.86
CA PHE A 190 10.26 -6.39 -1.89
C PHE A 190 11.13 -6.56 -3.13
N GLN A 191 10.52 -6.36 -4.30
CA GLN A 191 11.20 -6.44 -5.58
C GLN A 191 10.67 -5.35 -6.52
N ILE A 192 11.53 -4.87 -7.41
CA ILE A 192 11.12 -4.04 -8.55
C ILE A 192 10.84 -4.98 -9.72
N ALA A 193 9.58 -5.05 -10.12
CA ALA A 193 9.15 -5.84 -11.26
C ALA A 193 9.19 -4.99 -12.54
N ILE A 194 10.09 -5.31 -13.46
CA ILE A 194 10.11 -4.72 -14.80
C ILE A 194 8.89 -5.24 -15.58
N ARG A 195 8.07 -4.33 -16.08
CA ARG A 195 6.89 -4.66 -16.90
C ARG A 195 6.83 -3.74 -18.11
N ARG A 196 6.59 -4.32 -19.28
CA ARG A 196 6.22 -3.57 -20.48
C ARG A 196 4.72 -3.24 -20.40
N GLN A 197 4.37 -2.00 -20.70
CA GLN A 197 3.05 -1.65 -21.21
C GLN A 197 3.25 -1.02 -22.58
#